data_AF-A0A2K8SE57-F1
#
_entry.id   AF-A0A2K8SE57-F1
#
_cell.length_a   1.000
_cell.length_b   1.000
_cell.length_c   1.000
_cell.angle_alpha   90.00
_cell.angle_beta   90.00
_cell.angle_gamma   90.00
#
_symmetry.space_group_name_H-M   'P 1'
#
loop_
_entity.id
_entity.type
_entity.pdbx_description
1 polymer ?
#
loop_
_entity_poly.entity_id
_entity_poly.type
_entity_poly.pdbx_seq_one_letter_code
_entity_poly.pdbx_strand_id
1 'polypeptide(L)'
;MFDQKVSKSLGNKLIEDLNIVNPKEYLKNNPEILAKWMYENQDEERFDYDYRLYVAFAENDLDANLIESIVKNTDFSNPIEIEFEYKHKSAGVIQYKTKCIVIIIG
;
A
#
# COMPACT_ATOMS: atom_id res chain seq x y z
N MET A 1 -14.16 0.48 10.99
CA MET A 1 -13.37 1.72 11.08
C MET A 1 -12.06 1.41 10.37
N PHE A 2 -11.71 2.15 9.33
CA PHE A 2 -10.49 1.91 8.55
C PHE A 2 -9.30 2.54 9.27
N ASP A 3 -8.22 1.80 9.47
CA ASP A 3 -6.94 2.40 9.86
C ASP A 3 -6.25 2.95 8.60
N GLN A 4 -5.87 4.22 8.63
CA GLN A 4 -5.30 4.93 7.47
C GLN A 4 -3.79 5.07 7.65
N LYS A 5 -3.01 4.54 6.71
CA LYS A 5 -1.56 4.76 6.64
C LYS A 5 -1.21 5.60 5.41
N VAL A 6 -0.62 6.77 5.66
CA VAL A 6 -0.27 7.77 4.63
C VAL A 6 1.25 7.85 4.50
N SER A 7 1.78 7.71 3.27
CA SER A 7 3.20 7.92 2.96
C SER A 7 3.39 9.04 1.95
N LYS A 8 4.23 10.03 2.30
CA LYS A 8 4.56 11.20 1.46
C LYS A 8 5.30 10.87 0.16
N SER A 9 5.92 9.70 0.08
CA SER A 9 6.58 9.22 -1.13
C SER A 9 6.64 7.69 -1.14
N LEU A 10 6.87 7.11 -2.32
CA LEU A 10 7.30 5.73 -2.45
C LEU A 10 8.69 5.61 -1.80
N GLY A 11 8.81 4.83 -0.72
CA GLY A 11 10.07 4.71 0.00
C GLY A 11 11.16 4.04 -0.84
N ASN A 12 12.42 4.48 -0.72
CA ASN A 12 13.54 3.90 -1.47
C ASN A 12 13.66 2.38 -1.25
N LYS A 13 13.42 1.92 -0.01
CA LYS A 13 13.42 0.49 0.32
C LYS A 13 12.41 -0.31 -0.50
N LEU A 14 11.20 0.21 -0.72
CA LEU A 14 10.19 -0.44 -1.58
C LEU A 14 10.72 -0.60 -3.00
N ILE A 15 11.33 0.45 -3.55
CA ILE A 15 11.85 0.47 -4.92
C ILE A 15 13.02 -0.53 -5.06
N GLU A 16 13.90 -0.56 -4.07
CA GLU A 16 15.04 -1.48 -3.99
C GLU A 16 14.57 -2.94 -3.84
N ASP A 17 13.68 -3.22 -2.88
CA ASP A 17 13.15 -4.56 -2.61
C ASP A 17 12.40 -5.14 -3.82
N LEU A 18 11.67 -4.30 -4.55
CA LEU A 18 10.88 -4.71 -5.71
C LEU A 18 11.63 -4.59 -7.05
N ASN A 19 12.83 -4.00 -7.05
CA ASN A 19 13.66 -3.76 -8.24
C ASN A 19 12.88 -3.12 -9.41
N ILE A 20 12.08 -2.09 -9.12
CA ILE A 20 11.15 -1.49 -10.09
C ILE A 20 11.82 -0.35 -10.86
N VAL A 21 11.79 -0.46 -12.19
CA VAL A 21 12.07 0.66 -13.11
C VAL A 21 10.75 1.42 -13.36
N ASN A 22 10.76 2.73 -13.13
CA ASN A 22 9.56 3.60 -13.12
C ASN A 22 8.47 3.20 -12.09
N PRO A 23 8.76 3.37 -10.77
CA PRO A 23 7.88 2.94 -9.68
C PRO A 23 6.45 3.49 -9.76
N LYS A 24 6.29 4.72 -10.24
CA LYS A 24 5.00 5.39 -10.37
C LYS A 24 4.05 4.62 -11.28
N GLU A 25 4.49 4.37 -12.52
CA GLU A 25 3.66 3.70 -13.52
C GLU A 25 3.41 2.24 -13.15
N TYR A 26 4.45 1.56 -12.67
CA TYR A 26 4.35 0.17 -12.26
C TYR A 26 3.34 -0.04 -11.14
N LEU A 27 3.40 0.75 -10.06
CA LEU A 27 2.50 0.58 -8.92
C LEU A 27 1.08 1.06 -9.23
N LYS A 28 0.88 2.06 -10.10
CA LYS A 28 -0.45 2.42 -10.59
C LYS A 28 -1.14 1.26 -11.32
N ASN A 29 -0.37 0.47 -12.06
CA ASN A 29 -0.88 -0.67 -12.79
C ASN A 29 -0.96 -1.94 -11.94
N ASN A 30 -0.26 -1.99 -10.79
CA ASN A 30 -0.20 -3.15 -9.90
C ASN A 30 -0.31 -2.71 -8.41
N PRO A 31 -1.41 -2.05 -8.00
CA PRO A 31 -1.57 -1.49 -6.65
C PRO A 31 -1.50 -2.55 -5.53
N GLU A 32 -1.87 -3.80 -5.83
CA GLU A 32 -1.78 -4.95 -4.93
C GLU A 32 -0.35 -5.25 -4.48
N ILE A 33 0.65 -4.97 -5.32
CA ILE A 33 2.06 -5.19 -4.99
C ILE A 33 2.51 -4.21 -3.90
N LEU A 34 2.06 -2.95 -3.99
CA LEU A 34 2.31 -1.95 -2.95
C LEU A 34 1.68 -2.40 -1.63
N ALA A 35 0.41 -2.81 -1.64
CA ALA A 35 -0.26 -3.27 -0.45
C ALA A 35 0.44 -4.47 0.18
N LYS A 36 0.77 -5.48 -0.62
CA LYS A 36 1.51 -6.67 -0.17
C LYS A 36 2.81 -6.26 0.52
N TRP A 37 3.67 -5.50 -0.16
CA TRP A 37 4.94 -5.07 0.43
C TRP A 37 4.74 -4.30 1.74
N MET A 38 3.72 -3.43 1.81
CA MET A 38 3.39 -2.66 3.01
C MET A 38 2.96 -3.53 4.19
N TYR A 39 2.24 -4.63 3.95
CA TYR A 39 1.88 -5.58 4.99
C TYR A 39 3.04 -6.47 5.43
N GLU A 40 3.93 -6.85 4.51
CA GLU A 40 5.11 -7.68 4.80
C GLU A 40 6.20 -6.90 5.56
N ASN A 41 6.29 -5.57 5.36
CA ASN A 41 7.33 -4.72 5.92
C ASN A 41 6.85 -3.83 7.09
N GLN A 42 5.88 -4.31 7.87
CA GLN A 42 5.42 -3.61 9.07
C GLN A 42 6.37 -3.80 10.25
N ASP A 43 6.44 -2.80 11.12
CA ASP A 43 7.06 -2.97 12.44
C ASP A 43 6.21 -3.94 13.27
N GLU A 44 6.84 -4.92 13.94
CA GLU A 44 6.13 -5.99 14.66
C GLU A 44 5.23 -5.46 15.78
N GLU A 45 5.64 -4.38 16.44
CA GLU A 45 4.82 -3.71 17.48
C GLU A 45 3.52 -3.11 16.92
N ARG A 46 3.44 -2.93 15.60
CA ARG A 46 2.30 -2.36 14.87
C ARG A 46 1.73 -3.34 13.85
N PHE A 47 2.09 -4.62 13.96
CA PHE A 47 1.61 -5.62 13.05
C PHE A 47 0.12 -5.84 13.25
N ASP A 48 -0.64 -5.67 12.17
CA ASP A 48 -1.96 -6.24 12.02
C ASP A 48 -2.14 -6.72 10.58
N TYR A 49 -3.20 -7.50 10.37
CA TYR A 49 -3.67 -7.95 9.06
C TYR A 49 -5.10 -7.47 8.79
N ASP A 50 -5.51 -6.39 9.46
CA ASP A 50 -6.87 -5.86 9.33
C ASP A 50 -7.08 -5.19 7.98
N TYR A 51 -8.34 -4.95 7.62
CA TYR A 51 -8.68 -4.27 6.37
C TYR A 51 -8.24 -2.80 6.40
N ARG A 52 -7.38 -2.39 5.46
CA ARG A 52 -6.77 -1.05 5.43
C ARG A 52 -6.99 -0.25 4.16
N LEU A 53 -6.91 1.07 4.30
CA LEU A 53 -6.79 2.03 3.21
C LEU A 53 -5.35 2.56 3.16
N TYR A 54 -4.65 2.27 2.07
CA TYR A 54 -3.34 2.82 1.77
C TYR A 54 -3.45 4.01 0.83
N VAL A 55 -2.84 5.13 1.21
CA VAL A 55 -2.70 6.29 0.35
C VAL A 55 -1.21 6.57 0.16
N ALA A 56 -0.73 6.41 -1.07
CA ALA A 56 0.65 6.63 -1.44
C ALA A 56 0.77 7.76 -2.46
N PHE A 57 1.69 8.69 -2.20
CA PHE A 57 2.01 9.77 -3.11
C PHE A 57 3.22 9.37 -3.98
N ALA A 58 3.05 9.40 -5.30
CA ALA A 58 4.09 9.13 -6.28
C ALA A 58 4.82 10.41 -6.73
N GLU A 59 4.30 11.59 -6.39
CA GLU A 59 4.89 12.90 -6.68
C GLU A 59 4.75 13.84 -5.47
N ASN A 60 5.68 14.80 -5.34
CA ASN A 60 5.71 15.74 -4.23
C ASN A 60 4.80 16.97 -4.43
N ASP A 61 4.60 17.39 -5.67
CA ASP A 61 3.73 18.53 -6.02
C ASP A 61 2.41 18.01 -6.58
N LEU A 62 1.37 18.04 -5.75
CA LEU A 62 0.06 17.51 -6.08
C LEU A 62 -0.98 18.62 -6.07
N ASP A 63 -1.73 18.72 -7.16
CA ASP A 63 -2.90 19.59 -7.21
C ASP A 63 -4.02 19.00 -6.35
N ALA A 64 -4.61 19.83 -5.49
CA ALA A 64 -5.76 19.45 -4.67
C ALA A 64 -6.94 18.96 -5.53
N ASN A 65 -7.16 19.53 -6.72
CA ASN A 65 -8.21 19.09 -7.62
C ASN A 65 -7.96 17.66 -8.16
N LEU A 66 -6.68 17.31 -8.39
CA LEU A 66 -6.28 15.97 -8.81
C LEU A 66 -6.56 14.96 -7.69
N ILE A 67 -6.20 15.29 -6.44
CA ILE A 67 -6.47 14.44 -5.28
C ILE A 67 -7.98 14.19 -5.13
N GLU A 68 -8.79 15.25 -5.19
CA GLU A 68 -10.24 15.13 -5.07
C GLU A 68 -10.83 14.25 -6.18
N SER A 69 -10.37 14.42 -7.42
CA SER A 69 -10.79 13.60 -8.56
C SER A 69 -10.44 12.11 -8.36
N ILE A 70 -9.21 11.80 -7.93
CA ILE A 70 -8.78 10.42 -7.68
C ILE A 70 -9.62 9.80 -6.57
N VAL A 71 -9.84 10.51 -5.46
CA VAL A 71 -10.64 10.03 -4.33
C VAL A 71 -12.08 9.78 -4.77
N LYS A 72 -12.72 10.69 -5.52
CA LYS A 72 -14.10 10.51 -6.00
C LYS A 72 -14.26 9.35 -6.97
N ASN A 73 -13.24 9.08 -7.78
CA ASN A 73 -13.26 8.00 -8.78
C ASN A 73 -12.78 6.66 -8.23
N THR A 74 -12.25 6.62 -6.99
CA THR A 74 -11.85 5.37 -6.35
C THR A 74 -13.09 4.57 -5.94
N ASP A 75 -13.15 3.31 -6.36
CA ASP A 75 -14.20 2.39 -5.90
C ASP A 75 -13.86 1.84 -4.51
N PHE A 76 -14.49 2.41 -3.48
CA PHE A 76 -14.35 1.93 -2.11
C PHE A 76 -15.17 0.67 -1.80
N SER A 77 -16.03 0.22 -2.72
CA SER A 77 -16.93 -0.92 -2.52
C SER A 77 -16.28 -2.24 -2.89
N ASN A 78 -15.23 -2.21 -3.71
CA ASN A 78 -14.55 -3.40 -4.22
C ASN A 78 -13.07 -3.42 -3.82
N PRO A 79 -12.75 -3.75 -2.55
CA PRO A 79 -11.36 -3.85 -2.12
C PRO A 79 -10.62 -5.00 -2.77
N ILE A 80 -9.32 -4.79 -2.93
CA ILE A 80 -8.36 -5.78 -3.40
C ILE A 80 -8.12 -6.79 -2.28
N GLU A 81 -8.27 -8.07 -2.58
CA GLU A 81 -7.86 -9.15 -1.68
C GLU A 81 -6.41 -9.53 -1.98
N ILE A 82 -5.59 -9.65 -0.95
CA ILE A 82 -4.17 -9.97 -1.07
C ILE A 82 -3.77 -11.07 -0.08
N GLU A 83 -2.72 -11.80 -0.45
CA GLU A 83 -2.05 -12.79 0.40
C GLU A 83 -0.59 -12.38 0.57
N PHE A 84 -0.11 -12.40 1.81
CA PHE A 84 1.20 -11.87 2.17
C PHE A 84 1.85 -12.68 3.30
N GLU A 85 3.18 -12.65 3.35
CA GLU A 85 3.95 -13.35 4.38
C GLU A 85 4.54 -12.37 5.39
N TYR A 86 4.33 -12.61 6.68
CA TYR A 86 4.96 -11.80 7.73
C TYR A 86 5.86 -12.65 8.61
N LYS A 87 7.09 -12.16 8.81
CA LYS A 87 8.10 -12.81 9.66
C LYS A 87 8.04 -12.26 11.07
N HIS A 88 7.32 -12.95 11.95
CA HIS A 88 7.30 -12.70 13.39
C HIS A 88 8.62 -13.11 14.03
N LYS A 89 9.08 -12.35 15.03
CA LYS A 89 10.33 -12.66 15.74
C LYS A 89 10.23 -13.96 16.54
N SER A 90 9.06 -14.26 17.08
CA SER A 90 8.84 -15.43 17.96
C SER A 90 8.20 -16.63 17.23
N ALA A 91 7.31 -16.38 16.27
CA ALA A 91 6.52 -17.42 15.60
C ALA A 91 7.04 -17.81 14.21
N GLY A 92 8.07 -17.14 13.68
CA GLY A 92 8.58 -17.39 12.34
C GLY A 92 7.70 -16.76 11.25
N VAL A 93 7.71 -17.35 10.05
CA VAL A 93 6.95 -16.84 8.89
C VAL A 93 5.52 -17.38 8.94
N ILE A 94 4.54 -16.48 8.91
CA ILE A 94 3.12 -16.82 8.85
C ILE A 94 2.50 -16.17 7.61
N GLN A 95 1.64 -16.92 6.92
CA GLN A 95 0.86 -16.41 5.80
C GLN A 95 -0.46 -15.80 6.29
N TYR A 96 -0.77 -14.64 5.74
CA TYR A 96 -1.98 -13.88 6.03
C TYR A 96 -2.75 -13.59 4.75
N LYS A 97 -4.06 -13.41 4.92
CA LYS A 97 -4.97 -13.00 3.87
C LYS A 97 -5.84 -11.87 4.38
N THR A 98 -5.92 -10.79 3.60
CA THR A 98 -6.72 -9.63 3.97
C THR A 98 -7.22 -8.89 2.74
N LYS A 99 -8.05 -7.88 2.99
CA LYS A 99 -8.52 -6.95 1.98
C LYS A 99 -7.82 -5.60 2.17
N CYS A 100 -7.77 -4.78 1.14
CA CYS A 100 -7.27 -3.42 1.23
C CYS A 100 -7.79 -2.57 0.07
N ILE A 101 -7.79 -1.26 0.26
CA ILE A 101 -7.96 -0.28 -0.81
C ILE A 101 -6.62 0.46 -0.94
N VAL A 102 -6.17 0.64 -2.17
CA VAL A 102 -4.90 1.31 -2.46
C VAL A 102 -5.19 2.48 -3.38
N ILE A 103 -4.82 3.68 -2.95
CA ILE A 103 -4.91 4.90 -3.72
C ILE A 103 -3.49 5.41 -3.96
N ILE A 104 -3.11 5.50 -5.24
CA ILE A 104 -1.83 6.06 -5.65
C ILE A 104 -2.09 7.41 -6.30
N ILE A 105 -1.52 8.46 -5.74
CA ILE A 105 -1.76 9.85 -6.10
C ILE A 105 -0.49 10.44 -6.73
N GLY A 106 -0.63 11.13 -7.86
CA GLY A 106 0.48 11.66 -8.66
C GLY A 106 0.67 10.83 -9.91
#